data_AF-A0A315YH34-F1
#
_entry.id   AF-A0A315YH34-F1
#
_cell.length_a   1.000
_cell.length_b   1.000
_cell.length_c   1.000
_cell.angle_alpha   90.00
_cell.angle_beta   90.00
_cell.angle_gamma   90.00
#
_symmetry.space_group_name_H-M   'P 1'
#
loop_
_entity.id
_entity.type
_entity.pdbx_description
1 polymer ?
#
loop_
_entity_poly.entity_id
_entity_poly.type
_entity_poly.pdbx_seq_one_letter_code
_entity_poly.pdbx_strand_id
1 'polypeptide(L)'
;MNGMFWNCSSLKEIDVSNFDTSRVTDMTSMFEDCSSLEYIDVTGFDTSSTKYNSDVFRNCTALDPSICIVKGNSITLDGNIGVNVYLQPCEDLSKAVISSPCGEREFIDFSGIIQDSGYYKFSYPINAAQGNEPITLRAYDKDGKRLIVCNDNYGLCDHSQIKSSVYDYINEIKKSKLYSDPTLAAFVDGLENFCKAAENYFNGTKNAIAGIDNVNADSVKDYAPEFGKDIKISLVLNPATALRIYTDADKVEYSDSVIAPKTGKYGKYYEITNIPAQKLGSEYRSIIDDTEYKFIPLSYVYRVLNNESASDELIDMAKATYVYAKTAEAYIGK
;
A
#
# COMPACT_ATOMS: atom_id res chain seq x y z
N MET A 1 24.52 22.09 3.89
CA MET A 1 25.64 21.46 3.16
C MET A 1 25.44 21.63 1.66
N ASN A 2 25.15 22.85 1.20
CA ASN A 2 25.03 23.16 -0.22
C ASN A 2 26.42 23.10 -0.88
N GLY A 3 26.57 22.35 -1.97
CA GLY A 3 27.77 22.31 -2.79
C GLY A 3 29.08 21.88 -2.11
N MET A 4 29.02 21.12 -1.01
CA MET A 4 30.21 20.84 -0.17
C MET A 4 31.39 20.23 -0.94
N PHE A 5 31.11 19.32 -1.89
CA PHE A 5 32.08 18.67 -2.76
C PHE A 5 31.82 18.97 -4.24
N TRP A 6 31.08 20.05 -4.55
CA TRP A 6 30.73 20.39 -5.92
C TRP A 6 31.98 20.50 -6.81
N ASN A 7 31.94 19.84 -7.98
CA ASN A 7 32.98 19.80 -8.99
C ASN A 7 34.35 19.31 -8.46
N CYS A 8 34.36 18.49 -7.41
CA CYS A 8 35.55 17.73 -7.02
C CYS A 8 35.77 16.57 -8.01
N SER A 9 36.00 16.89 -9.29
CA SER A 9 36.08 15.95 -10.41
C SER A 9 37.22 14.92 -10.30
N SER A 10 38.19 15.13 -9.41
CA SER A 10 39.26 14.17 -9.09
C SER A 10 38.99 13.32 -7.84
N LEU A 11 37.90 13.58 -7.11
CA LEU A 11 37.51 12.80 -5.93
C LEU A 11 37.05 11.41 -6.36
N LYS A 12 37.73 10.36 -5.88
CA LYS A 12 37.41 8.97 -6.19
C LYS A 12 36.60 8.27 -5.12
N GLU A 13 36.92 8.55 -3.87
CA GLU A 13 36.31 7.94 -2.69
C GLU A 13 36.29 8.97 -1.57
N ILE A 14 35.29 8.87 -0.69
CA ILE A 14 35.20 9.69 0.52
C ILE A 14 34.47 8.90 1.61
N ASP A 15 35.01 8.96 2.82
CA ASP A 15 34.32 8.47 4.01
C ASP A 15 33.45 9.60 4.60
N VAL A 16 32.14 9.38 4.60
CA VAL A 16 31.13 10.29 5.16
C VAL A 16 30.38 9.69 6.34
N SER A 17 30.84 8.55 6.87
CA SER A 17 30.17 7.81 7.95
C SER A 17 29.97 8.60 9.24
N ASN A 18 30.80 9.63 9.47
CA ASN A 18 30.76 10.48 10.65
C ASN A 18 29.94 11.78 10.46
N PHE A 19 29.26 11.94 9.32
CA PHE A 19 28.46 13.14 9.08
C PHE A 19 27.12 13.03 9.83
N ASP A 20 26.85 13.98 10.72
CA ASP A 20 25.51 14.16 11.29
C ASP A 20 24.68 15.07 10.37
N THR A 21 23.78 14.46 9.61
CA THR A 21 22.91 15.18 8.66
C THR A 21 21.51 15.44 9.20
N SER A 22 21.19 14.99 10.43
CA SER A 22 19.84 15.02 11.02
C SER A 22 19.19 16.42 11.09
N ARG A 23 20.01 17.48 11.04
CA ARG A 23 19.59 18.89 11.11
C ARG A 23 19.88 19.67 9.82
N VAL A 24 20.38 19.02 8.77
CA VAL A 24 20.75 19.68 7.52
C VAL A 24 19.48 19.99 6.72
N THR A 25 19.26 21.28 6.44
CA THR A 25 18.08 21.73 5.68
C THR A 25 18.33 21.91 4.18
N ASP A 26 19.59 21.94 3.75
CA ASP A 26 19.98 22.14 2.34
C ASP A 26 21.21 21.28 2.01
N MET A 27 21.05 20.36 1.06
CA MET A 27 22.08 19.48 0.49
C MET A 27 22.24 19.68 -1.02
N THR A 28 21.70 20.76 -1.58
CA THR A 28 21.69 20.99 -3.03
C THR A 28 23.11 20.90 -3.60
N SER A 29 23.27 20.18 -4.70
CA SER A 29 24.53 20.01 -5.44
C SER A 29 25.70 19.46 -4.61
N MET A 30 25.45 18.76 -3.49
CA MET A 30 26.51 18.40 -2.54
C MET A 30 27.69 17.63 -3.17
N PHE A 31 27.43 16.71 -4.11
CA PHE A 31 28.45 15.98 -4.88
C PHE A 31 28.30 16.20 -6.39
N GLU A 32 27.58 17.24 -6.83
CA GLU A 32 27.39 17.51 -8.25
C GLU A 32 28.75 17.64 -8.97
N ASP A 33 28.86 17.08 -10.18
CA ASP A 33 30.09 17.07 -11.00
C ASP A 33 31.31 16.35 -10.36
N CYS A 34 31.12 15.51 -9.33
CA CYS A 34 32.14 14.57 -8.86
C CYS A 34 32.29 13.38 -9.82
N SER A 35 32.72 13.65 -11.06
CA SER A 35 32.70 12.67 -12.16
C SER A 35 33.58 11.43 -11.96
N SER A 36 34.62 11.52 -11.11
CA SER A 36 35.49 10.40 -10.76
C SER A 36 35.08 9.65 -9.49
N LEU A 37 33.98 10.01 -8.82
CA LEU A 37 33.55 9.37 -7.57
C LEU A 37 33.02 7.96 -7.87
N GLU A 38 33.79 6.95 -7.49
CA GLU A 38 33.52 5.53 -7.79
C GLU A 38 32.66 4.89 -6.70
N TYR A 39 32.75 5.38 -5.46
CA TYR A 39 31.95 4.87 -4.34
C TYR A 39 31.78 5.91 -3.22
N ILE A 40 30.58 5.90 -2.63
CA ILE A 40 30.25 6.56 -1.37
C ILE A 40 29.16 5.76 -0.64
N ASP A 41 29.28 5.62 0.69
CA ASP A 41 28.20 5.10 1.54
C ASP A 41 27.43 6.25 2.18
N VAL A 42 26.21 6.50 1.70
CA VAL A 42 25.29 7.51 2.24
C VAL A 42 24.12 6.91 3.03
N THR A 43 24.21 5.65 3.43
CA THR A 43 23.13 4.99 4.19
C THR A 43 22.89 5.61 5.57
N GLY A 44 23.90 6.29 6.12
CA GLY A 44 23.80 7.06 7.37
C GLY A 44 23.24 8.48 7.22
N PHE A 45 22.94 8.93 6.00
CA PHE A 45 22.39 10.29 5.79
C PHE A 45 20.90 10.32 6.11
N ASP A 46 20.55 10.96 7.22
CA ASP A 46 19.20 11.39 7.56
C ASP A 46 18.87 12.67 6.78
N THR A 47 17.87 12.59 5.89
CA THR A 47 17.37 13.72 5.09
C THR A 47 15.99 14.19 5.55
N SER A 48 15.49 13.71 6.71
CA SER A 48 14.14 14.02 7.21
C SER A 48 13.92 15.52 7.49
N SER A 49 14.99 16.24 7.81
CA SER A 49 14.98 17.70 8.01
C SER A 49 15.30 18.51 6.74
N THR A 50 15.65 17.84 5.63
CA THR A 50 16.13 18.50 4.42
C THR A 50 14.96 19.08 3.60
N LYS A 51 15.10 20.35 3.21
CA LYS A 51 14.11 21.09 2.40
C LYS A 51 14.54 21.22 0.94
N TYR A 52 15.84 21.30 0.71
CA TYR A 52 16.44 21.42 -0.61
C TYR A 52 17.50 20.34 -0.75
N ASN A 53 17.33 19.42 -1.69
CA ASN A 53 18.27 18.33 -1.94
C ASN A 53 18.42 18.03 -3.44
N SER A 54 18.18 18.98 -4.34
CA SER A 54 18.33 18.69 -5.77
C SER A 54 19.79 18.50 -6.14
N ASP A 55 20.02 17.74 -7.21
CA ASP A 55 21.30 17.59 -7.89
C ASP A 55 22.44 17.02 -7.02
N VAL A 56 22.13 16.38 -5.88
CA VAL A 56 23.14 15.86 -4.93
C VAL A 56 24.18 15.01 -5.64
N PHE A 57 23.77 14.11 -6.54
CA PHE A 57 24.66 13.24 -7.31
C PHE A 57 24.61 13.50 -8.83
N ARG A 58 24.18 14.69 -9.25
CA ARG A 58 24.12 15.02 -10.67
C ARG A 58 25.52 14.98 -11.29
N ASN A 59 25.63 14.41 -12.50
CA ASN A 59 26.89 14.26 -13.23
C ASN A 59 28.00 13.48 -12.49
N CYS A 60 27.66 12.67 -11.48
CA CYS A 60 28.58 11.70 -10.87
C CYS A 60 28.73 10.47 -11.78
N THR A 61 29.34 10.63 -12.96
CA THR A 61 29.34 9.62 -14.03
C THR A 61 29.93 8.27 -13.65
N ALA A 62 30.93 8.22 -12.76
CA ALA A 62 31.50 6.97 -12.28
C ALA A 62 30.59 6.23 -11.27
N LEU A 63 29.66 6.95 -10.63
CA LEU A 63 28.72 6.42 -9.65
C LEU A 63 27.36 6.03 -10.26
N ASP A 64 27.05 6.56 -11.45
CA ASP A 64 25.79 6.35 -12.18
C ASP A 64 25.32 4.88 -12.26
N PRO A 65 26.22 3.88 -12.50
CA PRO A 65 25.85 2.46 -12.46
C PRO A 65 25.24 1.98 -11.14
N SER A 66 25.50 2.69 -10.03
CA SER A 66 25.06 2.40 -8.66
C SER A 66 23.92 3.32 -8.16
N ILE A 67 23.36 4.20 -9.00
CA ILE A 67 22.29 5.14 -8.62
C ILE A 67 20.94 4.70 -9.20
N CYS A 68 20.06 4.19 -8.36
CA CYS A 68 18.66 3.95 -8.71
C CYS A 68 17.81 5.22 -8.55
N ILE A 69 16.88 5.45 -9.47
CA ILE A 69 15.97 6.62 -9.43
C ILE A 69 14.54 6.19 -9.10
N VAL A 70 13.95 6.81 -8.08
CA VAL A 70 12.55 6.65 -7.72
C VAL A 70 11.69 7.49 -8.66
N LYS A 71 10.72 6.84 -9.31
CA LYS A 71 9.77 7.50 -10.22
C LYS A 71 8.43 7.83 -9.60
N GLY A 72 8.16 7.26 -8.43
CA GLY A 72 6.97 7.55 -7.66
C GLY A 72 6.41 6.32 -6.97
N ASN A 73 5.18 6.46 -6.53
CA ASN A 73 4.41 5.45 -5.83
C ASN A 73 2.96 5.42 -6.35
N SER A 74 2.28 4.30 -6.12
CA SER A 74 0.85 4.15 -6.37
C SER A 74 0.25 3.13 -5.42
N ILE A 75 -1.07 3.01 -5.42
CA ILE A 75 -1.79 1.99 -4.64
C ILE A 75 -2.43 0.97 -5.58
N THR A 76 -2.31 -0.31 -5.25
CA THR A 76 -3.08 -1.42 -5.84
C THR A 76 -4.34 -1.63 -5.02
N LEU A 77 -5.45 -1.89 -5.72
CA LEU A 77 -6.79 -2.06 -5.16
C LEU A 77 -7.47 -3.33 -5.72
N ASP A 78 -6.68 -4.38 -5.95
CA ASP A 78 -7.14 -5.61 -6.61
C ASP A 78 -7.28 -6.74 -5.59
N GLY A 79 -8.35 -6.66 -4.81
CA GLY A 79 -8.58 -7.57 -3.69
C GLY A 79 -7.73 -7.28 -2.47
N ASN A 80 -6.70 -6.46 -2.60
CA ASN A 80 -5.87 -5.97 -1.52
C ASN A 80 -5.51 -4.48 -1.63
N ILE A 81 -5.12 -3.88 -0.50
CA ILE A 81 -4.44 -2.58 -0.49
C ILE A 81 -2.94 -2.86 -0.61
N GLY A 82 -2.36 -2.56 -1.77
CA GLY A 82 -0.93 -2.70 -2.00
C GLY A 82 -0.24 -1.36 -2.18
N VAL A 83 0.85 -1.11 -1.46
CA VAL A 83 1.72 0.05 -1.76
C VAL A 83 2.70 -0.37 -2.84
N ASN A 84 2.72 0.41 -3.93
CA ASN A 84 3.62 0.21 -5.05
C ASN A 84 4.68 1.31 -5.06
N VAL A 85 5.92 0.93 -5.32
CA VAL A 85 7.02 1.86 -5.57
C VAL A 85 7.64 1.55 -6.92
N TYR A 86 7.95 2.61 -7.66
CA TYR A 86 8.52 2.53 -9.00
C TYR A 86 9.98 2.94 -8.96
N LEU A 87 10.86 1.99 -9.29
CA LEU A 87 12.30 2.21 -9.32
C LEU A 87 12.76 2.10 -10.78
N GLN A 88 13.39 3.14 -11.29
CA GLN A 88 14.24 3.01 -12.46
C GLN A 88 15.52 2.30 -12.01
N PRO A 89 15.79 1.09 -12.54
CA PRO A 89 16.95 0.33 -12.14
C PRO A 89 18.24 0.99 -12.65
N CYS A 90 19.32 0.82 -11.89
CA CYS A 90 20.68 1.09 -12.33
C CYS A 90 21.35 -0.21 -12.79
N GLU A 91 22.53 -0.10 -13.41
CA GLU A 91 23.28 -1.25 -13.94
C GLU A 91 23.62 -2.27 -12.85
N ASP A 92 23.98 -1.81 -11.65
CA ASP A 92 24.44 -2.68 -10.57
C ASP A 92 23.29 -3.36 -9.79
N LEU A 93 22.02 -2.99 -10.03
CA LEU A 93 20.89 -3.51 -9.27
C LEU A 93 20.77 -5.04 -9.41
N SER A 94 21.02 -5.75 -8.32
CA SER A 94 20.95 -7.22 -8.27
C SER A 94 19.97 -7.75 -7.22
N LYS A 95 19.64 -6.95 -6.21
CA LYS A 95 18.61 -7.29 -5.22
C LYS A 95 17.86 -6.05 -4.74
N ALA A 96 16.55 -6.17 -4.59
CA ALA A 96 15.74 -5.20 -3.85
C ALA A 96 15.08 -5.87 -2.64
N VAL A 97 14.96 -5.15 -1.54
CA VAL A 97 14.30 -5.62 -0.32
C VAL A 97 13.24 -4.61 0.08
N ILE A 98 11.99 -5.06 0.15
CA ILE A 98 10.93 -4.30 0.79
C ILE A 98 10.81 -4.74 2.24
N SER A 99 10.85 -3.79 3.17
CA SER A 99 10.51 -4.01 4.58
C SER A 99 9.17 -3.36 4.89
N SER A 100 8.37 -4.03 5.70
CA SER A 100 7.07 -3.56 6.19
C SER A 100 6.89 -3.98 7.66
N PRO A 101 5.85 -3.47 8.36
CA PRO A 101 5.50 -3.99 9.69
C PRO A 101 5.15 -5.48 9.70
N CYS A 102 4.78 -6.05 8.54
CA CYS A 102 4.42 -7.46 8.40
C CYS A 102 5.61 -8.36 8.03
N GLY A 103 6.82 -7.80 7.90
CA GLY A 103 8.03 -8.53 7.52
C GLY A 103 8.70 -7.99 6.26
N GLU A 104 9.72 -8.71 5.81
CA GLU A 104 10.52 -8.36 4.64
C GLU A 104 10.23 -9.28 3.45
N ARG A 105 10.37 -8.73 2.25
CA ARG A 105 10.33 -9.48 0.99
C ARG A 105 11.54 -9.11 0.15
N GLU A 106 12.28 -10.13 -0.27
CA GLU A 106 13.40 -9.97 -1.19
C GLU A 106 12.99 -10.22 -2.64
N PHE A 107 13.58 -9.45 -3.54
CA PHE A 107 13.44 -9.56 -4.98
C PHE A 107 14.84 -9.71 -5.56
N ILE A 108 15.15 -10.92 -6.05
CA ILE A 108 16.43 -11.31 -6.66
C ILE A 108 16.28 -11.70 -8.14
N ASP A 109 15.04 -11.92 -8.58
CA ASP A 109 14.67 -12.12 -9.98
C ASP A 109 13.68 -11.03 -10.37
N PHE A 110 14.08 -10.18 -11.31
CA PHE A 110 13.30 -9.05 -11.80
C PHE A 110 12.48 -9.40 -13.06
N SER A 111 12.60 -10.62 -13.59
CA SER A 111 11.93 -11.03 -14.83
C SER A 111 10.40 -11.01 -14.74
N GLY A 112 9.85 -11.23 -13.54
CA GLY A 112 8.42 -11.17 -13.25
C GLY A 112 7.89 -9.81 -12.78
N ILE A 113 8.75 -8.78 -12.71
CA ILE A 113 8.33 -7.44 -12.30
C ILE A 113 7.76 -6.70 -13.50
N ILE A 114 6.60 -6.06 -13.33
CA ILE A 114 5.96 -5.28 -14.38
C ILE A 114 6.92 -4.16 -14.80
N GLN A 115 7.42 -4.28 -16.03
CA GLN A 115 8.15 -3.25 -16.72
C GLN A 115 7.14 -2.41 -17.49
N ASP A 116 6.73 -1.29 -16.90
CA ASP A 116 6.05 -0.23 -17.62
C ASP A 116 7.03 0.92 -17.76
N SER A 117 7.28 1.36 -19.01
CA SER A 117 8.08 2.54 -19.30
C SER A 117 9.53 2.51 -18.75
N GLY A 118 10.11 1.32 -18.56
CA GLY A 118 11.50 1.13 -18.10
C GLY A 118 11.69 1.10 -16.58
N TYR A 119 10.62 0.95 -15.80
CA TYR A 119 10.66 0.93 -14.34
C TYR A 119 10.24 -0.41 -13.76
N TYR A 120 10.83 -0.78 -12.62
CA TYR A 120 10.39 -1.91 -11.81
C TYR A 120 9.33 -1.44 -10.82
N LYS A 121 8.13 -2.02 -10.94
CA LYS A 121 7.04 -1.84 -9.96
C LYS A 121 7.16 -2.90 -8.86
N PHE A 122 7.60 -2.49 -7.68
CA PHE A 122 7.57 -3.35 -6.50
C PHE A 122 6.29 -3.11 -5.71
N SER A 123 5.51 -4.17 -5.51
CA SER A 123 4.23 -4.12 -4.79
C SER A 123 4.33 -4.87 -3.46
N TYR A 124 3.84 -4.25 -2.39
CA TYR A 124 3.73 -4.88 -1.09
C TYR A 124 2.33 -4.71 -0.50
N PRO A 125 1.62 -5.80 -0.16
CA PRO A 125 0.30 -5.72 0.46
C PRO A 125 0.42 -5.21 1.90
N ILE A 126 -0.44 -4.27 2.29
CA ILE A 126 -0.53 -3.80 3.67
C ILE A 126 -1.95 -3.99 4.23
N ASN A 127 -2.06 -4.07 5.56
CA ASN A 127 -3.37 -4.11 6.20
C ASN A 127 -4.01 -2.71 6.15
N ALA A 128 -5.34 -2.63 6.03
CA ALA A 128 -6.06 -1.38 6.19
C ALA A 128 -5.74 -0.69 7.54
N ALA A 129 -5.52 -1.48 8.60
CA ALA A 129 -5.10 -0.99 9.91
C ALA A 129 -3.61 -0.56 9.99
N GLN A 130 -2.90 -0.55 8.86
CA GLN A 130 -1.50 -0.15 8.73
C GLN A 130 -1.36 1.01 7.74
N GLY A 131 -2.42 1.79 7.50
CA GLY A 131 -2.44 2.85 6.49
C GLY A 131 -1.34 3.91 6.67
N ASN A 132 -0.99 4.19 7.93
CA ASN A 132 0.11 5.11 8.27
C ASN A 132 1.49 4.44 8.38
N GLU A 133 1.56 3.11 8.39
CA GLU A 133 2.83 2.42 8.56
C GLU A 133 3.58 2.35 7.23
N PRO A 134 4.80 2.89 7.15
CA PRO A 134 5.53 2.96 5.89
C PRO A 134 6.12 1.60 5.52
N ILE A 135 6.13 1.30 4.23
CA ILE A 135 7.08 0.35 3.64
C ILE A 135 8.37 1.09 3.31
N THR A 136 9.49 0.37 3.34
CA THR A 136 10.76 0.86 2.79
C THR A 136 11.26 -0.03 1.67
N LEU A 137 11.91 0.54 0.66
CA LEU A 137 12.60 -0.21 -0.39
C LEU A 137 14.09 0.11 -0.38
N ARG A 138 14.89 -0.94 -0.29
CA ARG A 138 16.35 -0.90 -0.29
C ARG A 138 16.87 -1.65 -1.51
N ALA A 139 17.79 -1.02 -2.25
CA ALA A 139 18.46 -1.61 -3.40
C ALA A 139 19.89 -2.04 -3.04
N TYR A 140 20.35 -3.13 -3.66
CA TYR A 140 21.65 -3.75 -3.42
C TYR A 140 22.28 -4.26 -4.72
N ASP A 141 23.61 -4.24 -4.76
CA ASP A 141 24.39 -4.90 -5.80
C ASP A 141 24.56 -6.41 -5.56
N LYS A 142 25.26 -7.07 -6.49
CA LYS A 142 25.53 -8.53 -6.44
C LYS A 142 26.38 -8.96 -5.24
N ASP A 143 27.15 -8.04 -4.67
CA ASP A 143 28.05 -8.30 -3.54
C ASP A 143 27.37 -7.94 -2.20
N GLY A 144 26.11 -7.50 -2.23
CA GLY A 144 25.30 -7.18 -1.06
C GLY A 144 25.50 -5.76 -0.53
N LYS A 145 26.16 -4.88 -1.29
CA LYS A 145 26.38 -3.48 -0.94
C LYS A 145 25.12 -2.66 -1.21
N ARG A 146 24.84 -1.68 -0.35
CA ARG A 146 23.70 -0.77 -0.52
C ARG A 146 23.94 0.18 -1.69
N LEU A 147 23.00 0.21 -2.61
CA LEU A 147 22.98 1.15 -3.73
C LEU A 147 22.41 2.51 -3.30
N ILE A 148 22.69 3.53 -4.11
CA ILE A 148 22.20 4.88 -3.89
C ILE A 148 20.79 5.00 -4.48
N VAL A 149 19.86 5.53 -3.69
CA VAL A 149 18.47 5.76 -4.13
C VAL A 149 18.21 7.27 -4.13
N CYS A 150 17.89 7.80 -5.30
CA CYS A 150 17.60 9.22 -5.51
C CYS A 150 16.21 9.44 -6.10
N ASN A 151 15.68 10.66 -5.99
CA ASN A 151 14.53 11.14 -6.75
C ASN A 151 14.92 11.57 -8.17
N ASP A 152 13.94 11.99 -8.98
CA ASP A 152 14.13 12.39 -10.38
C ASP A 152 15.11 13.56 -10.61
N ASN A 153 15.37 14.37 -9.59
CA ASN A 153 16.32 15.49 -9.66
C ASN A 153 17.68 15.10 -9.05
N TYR A 154 18.02 13.81 -9.01
CA TYR A 154 19.25 13.29 -8.37
C TYR A 154 19.39 13.67 -6.89
N GLY A 155 18.26 13.95 -6.22
CA GLY A 155 18.25 14.23 -4.79
C GLY A 155 18.19 12.96 -3.98
N LEU A 156 19.06 12.86 -2.97
CA LEU A 156 19.17 11.67 -2.12
C LEU A 156 17.86 11.42 -1.36
N CYS A 157 17.34 10.19 -1.46
CA CYS A 157 16.26 9.74 -0.60
C CYS A 157 16.78 9.46 0.81
N ASP A 158 15.96 9.70 1.83
CA ASP A 158 16.28 9.50 3.24
C ASP A 158 16.89 8.10 3.48
N HIS A 159 18.07 8.04 4.09
CA HIS A 159 18.84 6.81 4.34
C HIS A 159 19.09 5.94 3.08
N SER A 160 19.11 6.55 1.89
CA SER A 160 19.23 5.87 0.60
C SER A 160 18.17 4.78 0.39
N GLN A 161 16.94 5.06 0.79
CA GLN A 161 15.81 4.13 0.64
C GLN A 161 14.54 4.87 0.25
N ILE A 162 13.65 4.17 -0.45
CA ILE A 162 12.29 4.65 -0.62
C ILE A 162 11.57 4.44 0.71
N LYS A 163 10.72 5.38 1.12
CA LYS A 163 9.78 5.24 2.21
C LYS A 163 8.41 5.71 1.75
N SER A 164 7.38 4.88 1.88
CA SER A 164 6.01 5.24 1.48
C SER A 164 4.98 4.47 2.28
N SER A 165 3.89 5.13 2.64
CA SER A 165 2.69 4.54 3.22
C SER A 165 1.46 4.78 2.31
N VAL A 166 0.29 4.25 2.71
CA VAL A 166 -0.97 4.62 2.05
C VAL A 166 -1.32 6.08 2.32
N TYR A 167 -1.07 6.57 3.54
CA TYR A 167 -1.33 7.97 3.88
C TYR A 167 -0.42 8.94 3.14
N ASP A 168 0.85 8.59 2.89
CA ASP A 168 1.73 9.41 2.05
C ASP A 168 1.15 9.57 0.64
N TYR A 169 0.74 8.46 0.02
CA TYR A 169 0.08 8.51 -1.30
C TYR A 169 -1.19 9.35 -1.29
N ILE A 170 -2.08 9.13 -0.32
CA ILE A 170 -3.33 9.90 -0.18
C ILE A 170 -3.05 11.39 -0.04
N ASN A 171 -2.10 11.77 0.81
CA ASN A 171 -1.72 13.15 1.04
C ASN A 171 -1.16 13.82 -0.22
N GLU A 172 -0.35 13.11 -1.00
CA GLU A 172 0.17 13.63 -2.27
C GLU A 172 -0.95 13.82 -3.30
N ILE A 173 -1.90 12.88 -3.41
CA ILE A 173 -3.06 13.06 -4.29
C ILE A 173 -3.89 14.27 -3.87
N LYS A 174 -4.17 14.42 -2.56
CA LYS A 174 -4.95 15.55 -2.01
C LYS A 174 -4.33 16.92 -2.27
N LYS A 175 -2.99 17.01 -2.30
CA LYS A 175 -2.27 18.25 -2.65
C LYS A 175 -2.21 18.48 -4.16
N SER A 176 -2.39 17.44 -4.97
CA SER A 176 -2.31 17.52 -6.42
C SER A 176 -3.59 18.07 -7.06
N LYS A 177 -3.48 18.49 -8.33
CA LYS A 177 -4.65 18.87 -9.14
C LYS A 177 -5.62 17.71 -9.39
N LEU A 178 -5.18 16.46 -9.23
CA LEU A 178 -6.02 15.27 -9.45
C LEU A 178 -7.19 15.21 -8.48
N TYR A 179 -7.04 15.72 -7.26
CA TYR A 179 -8.10 15.76 -6.26
C TYR A 179 -9.26 16.71 -6.62
N SER A 180 -9.16 17.49 -7.69
CA SER A 180 -10.30 18.24 -8.23
C SER A 180 -11.31 17.36 -8.99
N ASP A 181 -10.93 16.12 -9.36
CA ASP A 181 -11.87 15.14 -9.90
C ASP A 181 -12.75 14.60 -8.75
N PRO A 182 -14.07 14.78 -8.81
CA PRO A 182 -14.96 14.43 -7.68
C PRO A 182 -15.02 12.92 -7.41
N THR A 183 -14.84 12.08 -8.44
CA THR A 183 -14.84 10.62 -8.26
C THR A 183 -13.57 10.12 -7.61
N LEU A 184 -12.41 10.67 -8.02
CA LEU A 184 -11.14 10.37 -7.37
C LEU A 184 -11.10 10.92 -5.94
N ALA A 185 -11.59 12.14 -5.71
CA ALA A 185 -11.62 12.75 -4.39
C ALA A 185 -12.44 11.89 -3.40
N ALA A 186 -13.66 11.51 -3.80
CA ALA A 186 -14.51 10.63 -3.00
C ALA A 186 -13.87 9.26 -2.76
N PHE A 187 -13.17 8.71 -3.76
CA PHE A 187 -12.43 7.45 -3.61
C PHE A 187 -11.29 7.56 -2.60
N VAL A 188 -10.46 8.61 -2.71
CA VAL A 188 -9.32 8.87 -1.82
C VAL A 188 -9.79 9.10 -0.38
N ASP A 189 -10.86 9.87 -0.19
CA ASP A 189 -11.46 10.09 1.13
C ASP A 189 -12.08 8.80 1.70
N GLY A 190 -12.72 8.00 0.86
CA GLY A 190 -13.25 6.68 1.23
C GLY A 190 -12.15 5.72 1.69
N LEU A 191 -11.04 5.65 0.95
CA LEU A 191 -9.88 4.82 1.30
C LEU A 191 -9.23 5.29 2.62
N GLU A 192 -9.06 6.60 2.80
CA GLU A 192 -8.51 7.15 4.04
C GLU A 192 -9.37 6.80 5.25
N ASN A 193 -10.69 7.03 5.15
CA ASN A 193 -11.63 6.71 6.22
C ASN A 193 -11.72 5.22 6.51
N PHE A 194 -11.62 4.36 5.49
CA PHE A 194 -11.54 2.92 5.66
C PHE A 194 -10.29 2.50 6.45
N CYS A 195 -9.12 3.06 6.15
CA CYS A 195 -7.90 2.79 6.90
C CYS A 195 -8.01 3.31 8.35
N LYS A 196 -8.49 4.54 8.56
CA LYS A 196 -8.69 5.11 9.91
C LYS A 196 -9.67 4.29 10.76
N ALA A 197 -10.76 3.83 10.16
CA ALA A 197 -11.72 2.97 10.84
C ALA A 197 -11.11 1.61 11.19
N ALA A 198 -10.28 1.04 10.30
CA ALA A 198 -9.57 -0.20 10.57
C ALA A 198 -8.56 -0.03 11.72
N GLU A 199 -7.79 1.06 11.72
CA GLU A 199 -6.89 1.42 12.82
C GLU A 199 -7.67 1.55 14.15
N ASN A 200 -8.81 2.23 14.16
CA ASN A 200 -9.62 2.40 15.36
C ASN A 200 -10.15 1.05 15.89
N TYR A 201 -10.67 0.20 14.99
CA TYR A 201 -11.27 -1.08 15.36
C TYR A 201 -10.24 -2.14 15.79
N PHE A 202 -9.14 -2.28 15.03
CA PHE A 202 -8.16 -3.35 15.27
C PHE A 202 -7.04 -2.94 16.24
N ASN A 203 -6.64 -1.67 16.24
CA ASN A 203 -5.51 -1.18 17.03
C ASN A 203 -5.95 -0.28 18.19
N GLY A 204 -7.24 0.06 18.30
CA GLY A 204 -7.76 0.91 19.37
C GLY A 204 -7.36 2.38 19.26
N THR A 205 -7.01 2.86 18.06
CA THR A 205 -6.75 4.28 17.81
C THR A 205 -8.02 5.11 17.90
N LYS A 206 -7.88 6.45 17.84
CA LYS A 206 -9.01 7.40 17.91
C LYS A 206 -8.94 8.42 16.77
N ASN A 207 -8.70 7.92 15.56
CA ASN A 207 -8.68 8.74 14.36
C ASN A 207 -10.09 9.28 14.06
N ALA A 208 -10.17 10.56 13.68
CA ALA A 208 -11.42 11.15 13.24
C ALA A 208 -11.80 10.62 11.84
N ILE A 209 -13.05 10.17 11.70
CA ILE A 209 -13.65 9.66 10.47
C ILE A 209 -14.79 10.61 10.08
N ALA A 210 -14.90 10.95 8.81
CA ALA A 210 -15.93 11.87 8.31
C ALA A 210 -16.65 11.29 7.07
N GLY A 211 -17.83 11.81 6.74
CA GLY A 211 -18.52 11.43 5.50
C GLY A 211 -19.17 10.04 5.53
N ILE A 212 -19.29 9.42 6.71
CA ILE A 212 -19.95 8.12 6.91
C ILE A 212 -21.34 8.24 7.55
N ASP A 213 -21.77 9.44 7.94
CA ASP A 213 -22.97 9.69 8.75
C ASP A 213 -24.28 9.25 8.07
N ASN A 214 -24.31 9.32 6.74
CA ASN A 214 -25.49 8.93 5.94
C ASN A 214 -25.62 7.41 5.74
N VAL A 215 -24.66 6.62 6.23
CA VAL A 215 -24.71 5.15 6.14
C VAL A 215 -25.42 4.58 7.36
N ASN A 216 -26.56 3.93 7.12
CA ASN A 216 -27.43 3.35 8.14
C ASN A 216 -28.13 2.10 7.59
N ALA A 217 -28.90 1.40 8.43
CA ALA A 217 -29.59 0.16 8.04
C ALA A 217 -30.47 0.33 6.79
N ASP A 218 -31.16 1.46 6.65
CA ASP A 218 -32.04 1.73 5.51
C ASP A 218 -31.25 1.99 4.22
N SER A 219 -30.11 2.70 4.30
CA SER A 219 -29.31 2.99 3.12
C SER A 219 -28.53 1.79 2.57
N VAL A 220 -28.45 0.69 3.33
CA VAL A 220 -27.84 -0.58 2.88
C VAL A 220 -28.85 -1.74 2.76
N LYS A 221 -30.17 -1.46 2.82
CA LYS A 221 -31.22 -2.49 2.82
C LYS A 221 -31.22 -3.41 1.60
N ASP A 222 -30.75 -2.91 0.45
CA ASP A 222 -30.66 -3.68 -0.79
C ASP A 222 -29.59 -4.80 -0.69
N TYR A 223 -28.76 -4.78 0.35
CA TYR A 223 -27.79 -5.81 0.68
C TYR A 223 -28.26 -6.78 1.76
N ALA A 224 -29.55 -6.77 2.14
CA ALA A 224 -30.09 -7.76 3.07
C ALA A 224 -29.81 -9.19 2.58
N PRO A 225 -29.27 -10.10 3.42
CA PRO A 225 -28.96 -11.45 3.01
C PRO A 225 -30.22 -12.27 2.72
N GLU A 226 -30.21 -13.05 1.64
CA GLU A 226 -31.32 -13.94 1.25
C GLU A 226 -31.12 -15.39 1.71
N PHE A 227 -29.99 -15.70 2.37
CA PHE A 227 -29.66 -17.05 2.82
C PHE A 227 -30.22 -17.37 4.23
N GLY A 228 -30.55 -18.65 4.44
CA GLY A 228 -31.18 -19.16 5.66
C GLY A 228 -30.30 -19.09 6.92
N LYS A 229 -30.90 -19.37 8.08
CA LYS A 229 -30.26 -19.22 9.41
C LYS A 229 -29.01 -20.08 9.63
N ASP A 230 -28.86 -21.15 8.87
CA ASP A 230 -27.76 -22.10 8.98
C ASP A 230 -26.47 -21.60 8.31
N ILE A 231 -26.57 -20.56 7.48
CA ILE A 231 -25.42 -19.93 6.84
C ILE A 231 -25.18 -18.57 7.47
N LYS A 232 -23.94 -18.32 7.88
CA LYS A 232 -23.50 -16.99 8.35
C LYS A 232 -22.35 -16.53 7.48
N ILE A 233 -22.19 -15.22 7.37
CA ILE A 233 -21.03 -14.62 6.70
C ILE A 233 -20.22 -13.72 7.64
N SER A 234 -18.95 -13.52 7.33
CA SER A 234 -18.17 -12.39 7.82
C SER A 234 -17.28 -11.85 6.72
N LEU A 235 -17.01 -10.55 6.73
CA LEU A 235 -16.04 -9.95 5.83
C LEU A 235 -14.70 -9.83 6.55
N VAL A 236 -13.64 -10.36 5.93
CA VAL A 236 -12.26 -10.17 6.36
C VAL A 236 -11.78 -8.86 5.75
N LEU A 237 -11.35 -7.93 6.62
CA LEU A 237 -10.91 -6.58 6.26
C LEU A 237 -9.39 -6.41 6.42
N ASN A 238 -8.67 -7.54 6.32
CA ASN A 238 -7.20 -7.64 6.34
C ASN A 238 -6.64 -7.44 4.91
N PRO A 239 -5.30 -7.46 4.66
CA PRO A 239 -4.72 -6.97 3.41
C PRO A 239 -5.43 -7.50 2.17
N ALA A 240 -5.81 -8.77 2.15
CA ALA A 240 -6.75 -9.30 1.16
C ALA A 240 -8.18 -9.35 1.73
N THR A 241 -9.10 -8.65 1.09
CA THR A 241 -10.51 -8.69 1.45
C THR A 241 -11.09 -10.04 1.07
N ALA A 242 -11.78 -10.68 2.01
CA ALA A 242 -12.33 -12.01 1.80
C ALA A 242 -13.70 -12.19 2.43
N LEU A 243 -14.60 -12.87 1.72
CA LEU A 243 -15.88 -13.27 2.26
C LEU A 243 -15.74 -14.67 2.88
N ARG A 244 -15.97 -14.76 4.20
CA ARG A 244 -16.10 -16.05 4.88
C ARG A 244 -17.55 -16.47 4.94
N ILE A 245 -17.81 -17.72 4.57
CA ILE A 245 -19.11 -18.38 4.62
C ILE A 245 -19.01 -19.50 5.66
N TYR A 246 -19.69 -19.33 6.79
CA TYR A 246 -19.78 -20.32 7.86
C TYR A 246 -21.00 -21.20 7.60
N THR A 247 -20.76 -22.50 7.50
CA THR A 247 -21.78 -23.53 7.27
C THR A 247 -21.21 -24.88 7.71
N ASP A 248 -22.09 -25.78 8.14
CA ASP A 248 -21.75 -27.16 8.47
C ASP A 248 -21.71 -28.08 7.24
N ALA A 249 -21.98 -27.55 6.04
CA ALA A 249 -21.93 -28.26 4.77
C ALA A 249 -20.58 -28.95 4.51
N ASP A 250 -20.63 -30.10 3.83
CA ASP A 250 -19.44 -30.90 3.51
C ASP A 250 -18.72 -30.39 2.26
N LYS A 251 -19.45 -29.73 1.36
CA LYS A 251 -18.90 -29.21 0.10
C LYS A 251 -19.39 -27.78 -0.16
N VAL A 252 -18.45 -26.90 -0.48
CA VAL A 252 -18.73 -25.57 -1.02
C VAL A 252 -17.92 -25.37 -2.30
N GLU A 253 -18.59 -24.94 -3.36
CA GLU A 253 -18.00 -24.64 -4.66
C GLU A 253 -18.17 -23.16 -5.01
N TYR A 254 -17.15 -22.59 -5.65
CA TYR A 254 -17.16 -21.24 -6.18
C TYR A 254 -16.31 -21.19 -7.45
N SER A 255 -16.81 -20.56 -8.51
CA SER A 255 -16.11 -20.44 -9.80
C SER A 255 -15.59 -21.82 -10.31
N ASP A 256 -16.48 -22.81 -10.31
CA ASP A 256 -16.22 -24.19 -10.76
C ASP A 256 -15.13 -24.94 -9.97
N SER A 257 -14.78 -24.46 -8.77
CA SER A 257 -13.77 -25.07 -7.90
C SER A 257 -14.32 -25.33 -6.51
N VAL A 258 -13.98 -26.49 -5.94
CA VAL A 258 -14.26 -26.80 -4.53
C VAL A 258 -13.35 -25.96 -3.63
N ILE A 259 -13.94 -25.19 -2.71
CA ILE A 259 -13.19 -24.43 -1.71
C ILE A 259 -12.85 -25.37 -0.54
N ALA A 260 -11.58 -25.39 -0.14
CA ALA A 260 -11.16 -26.13 1.04
C ALA A 260 -11.72 -25.49 2.33
N PRO A 261 -12.31 -26.27 3.25
CA PRO A 261 -12.80 -25.74 4.52
C PRO A 261 -11.63 -25.31 5.41
N LYS A 262 -11.88 -24.27 6.21
CA LYS A 262 -11.02 -23.80 7.29
C LYS A 262 -11.78 -23.86 8.60
N THR A 263 -11.06 -23.87 9.73
CA THR A 263 -11.65 -23.83 11.06
C THR A 263 -11.15 -22.60 11.81
N GLY A 264 -12.06 -21.87 12.43
CA GLY A 264 -11.74 -20.68 13.21
C GLY A 264 -12.53 -20.63 14.52
N LYS A 265 -12.43 -19.51 15.22
CA LYS A 265 -13.12 -19.28 16.51
C LYS A 265 -14.63 -19.57 16.46
N TYR A 266 -15.27 -19.33 15.32
CA TYR A 266 -16.72 -19.46 15.13
C TYR A 266 -17.12 -20.72 14.36
N GLY A 267 -16.21 -21.70 14.23
CA GLY A 267 -16.48 -22.99 13.58
C GLY A 267 -15.90 -23.13 12.19
N LYS A 268 -16.47 -24.05 11.41
CA LYS A 268 -16.10 -24.35 10.02
C LYS A 268 -16.53 -23.21 9.10
N TYR A 269 -15.65 -22.81 8.20
CA TYR A 269 -15.94 -21.79 7.19
C TYR A 269 -15.19 -22.02 5.88
N TYR A 270 -15.70 -21.42 4.82
CA TYR A 270 -15.13 -21.38 3.48
C TYR A 270 -14.83 -19.93 3.12
N GLU A 271 -13.81 -19.67 2.32
CA GLU A 271 -13.32 -18.30 2.09
C GLU A 271 -13.18 -18.01 0.60
N ILE A 272 -13.90 -16.99 0.13
CA ILE A 272 -13.72 -16.38 -1.19
C ILE A 272 -12.78 -15.18 -0.98
N THR A 273 -11.55 -15.29 -1.46
CA THR A 273 -10.48 -14.31 -1.23
C THR A 273 -10.32 -13.32 -2.38
N ASN A 274 -9.52 -12.27 -2.17
CA ASN A 274 -9.14 -11.27 -3.17
C ASN A 274 -10.35 -10.56 -3.79
N ILE A 275 -11.33 -10.19 -2.97
CA ILE A 275 -12.51 -9.44 -3.42
C ILE A 275 -12.14 -7.96 -3.55
N PRO A 276 -12.06 -7.38 -4.77
CA PRO A 276 -11.73 -5.97 -4.92
C PRO A 276 -12.79 -5.06 -4.32
N ALA A 277 -12.40 -3.86 -3.88
CA ALA A 277 -13.29 -2.92 -3.19
C ALA A 277 -14.56 -2.60 -4.01
N GLN A 278 -14.39 -2.35 -5.30
CA GLN A 278 -15.44 -2.09 -6.28
C GLN A 278 -16.38 -3.29 -6.52
N LYS A 279 -16.01 -4.49 -6.06
CA LYS A 279 -16.81 -5.71 -6.18
C LYS A 279 -17.45 -6.14 -4.86
N LEU A 280 -17.34 -5.36 -3.79
CA LEU A 280 -17.99 -5.69 -2.51
C LEU A 280 -19.52 -5.63 -2.57
N GLY A 281 -20.07 -4.81 -3.47
CA GLY A 281 -21.51 -4.78 -3.75
C GLY A 281 -21.97 -5.78 -4.81
N SER A 282 -21.05 -6.56 -5.40
CA SER A 282 -21.38 -7.54 -6.44
C SER A 282 -21.86 -8.87 -5.87
N GLU A 283 -22.56 -9.62 -6.71
CA GLU A 283 -23.08 -10.95 -6.41
C GLU A 283 -22.02 -12.04 -6.62
N TYR A 284 -21.91 -12.96 -5.67
CA TYR A 284 -21.05 -14.14 -5.69
C TYR A 284 -21.94 -15.36 -5.51
N ARG A 285 -21.91 -16.30 -6.47
CA ARG A 285 -22.69 -17.54 -6.42
C ARG A 285 -21.81 -18.68 -5.95
N SER A 286 -22.27 -19.41 -4.96
CA SER A 286 -21.62 -20.63 -4.50
C SER A 286 -22.61 -21.76 -4.38
N ILE A 287 -22.17 -22.98 -4.70
CA ILE A 287 -22.98 -24.19 -4.51
C ILE A 287 -22.57 -24.79 -3.17
N ILE A 288 -23.52 -24.98 -2.27
CA ILE A 288 -23.33 -25.55 -0.94
C ILE A 288 -24.21 -26.79 -0.86
N ASP A 289 -23.60 -27.98 -0.75
CA ASP A 289 -24.28 -29.29 -0.79
C ASP A 289 -25.40 -29.34 -1.87
N ASP A 290 -25.01 -29.09 -3.12
CA ASP A 290 -25.86 -29.10 -4.32
C ASP A 290 -26.93 -27.99 -4.42
N THR A 291 -26.97 -27.04 -3.47
CA THR A 291 -27.87 -25.88 -3.52
C THR A 291 -27.09 -24.61 -3.84
N GLU A 292 -27.55 -23.85 -4.83
CA GLU A 292 -26.96 -22.55 -5.16
C GLU A 292 -27.40 -21.46 -4.16
N TYR A 293 -26.43 -20.72 -3.64
CA TYR A 293 -26.63 -19.56 -2.78
C TYR A 293 -25.99 -18.31 -3.37
N LYS A 294 -26.68 -17.19 -3.19
CA LYS A 294 -26.21 -15.86 -3.52
C LYS A 294 -25.61 -15.19 -2.29
N PHE A 295 -24.40 -14.67 -2.45
CA PHE A 295 -23.72 -13.87 -1.44
C PHE A 295 -23.35 -12.50 -1.99
N ILE A 296 -23.57 -11.46 -1.20
CA ILE A 296 -23.04 -10.12 -1.46
C ILE A 296 -22.17 -9.73 -0.26
N PRO A 297 -20.88 -9.39 -0.44
CA PRO A 297 -20.01 -9.02 0.68
C PRO A 297 -20.56 -7.89 1.55
N LEU A 298 -21.22 -6.89 0.96
CA LEU A 298 -21.90 -5.81 1.70
C LEU A 298 -23.09 -6.28 2.56
N SER A 299 -23.59 -7.51 2.42
CA SER A 299 -24.53 -8.09 3.39
C SER A 299 -23.93 -8.19 4.80
N TYR A 300 -22.60 -8.21 4.93
CA TYR A 300 -21.93 -8.07 6.22
C TYR A 300 -22.20 -6.70 6.84
N VAL A 301 -22.10 -5.62 6.07
CA VAL A 301 -22.39 -4.25 6.55
C VAL A 301 -23.84 -4.13 6.99
N TYR A 302 -24.78 -4.62 6.17
CA TYR A 302 -26.20 -4.66 6.55
C TYR A 302 -26.42 -5.35 7.89
N ARG A 303 -25.78 -6.51 8.11
CA ARG A 303 -25.90 -7.26 9.37
C ARG A 303 -25.29 -6.53 10.56
N VAL A 304 -24.16 -5.82 10.39
CA VAL A 304 -23.56 -5.03 11.47
C VAL A 304 -24.48 -3.87 11.85
N LEU A 305 -25.02 -3.13 10.88
CA LEU A 305 -25.87 -1.97 11.14
C LEU A 305 -27.25 -2.32 11.72
N ASN A 306 -27.68 -3.59 11.62
CA ASN A 306 -28.90 -4.12 12.24
C ASN A 306 -28.62 -4.90 13.54
N ASN A 307 -27.38 -4.90 14.04
CA ASN A 307 -27.01 -5.56 15.29
C ASN A 307 -26.90 -4.55 16.43
N GLU A 308 -27.89 -4.54 17.32
CA GLU A 308 -27.93 -3.65 18.49
C GLU A 308 -26.76 -3.84 19.48
N SER A 309 -26.03 -4.97 19.38
CA SER A 309 -24.86 -5.26 20.23
C SER A 309 -23.52 -4.95 19.54
N ALA A 310 -23.50 -4.37 18.35
CA ALA A 310 -22.26 -3.95 17.69
C ALA A 310 -21.63 -2.76 18.44
N SER A 311 -20.30 -2.76 18.59
CA SER A 311 -19.60 -1.60 19.16
C SER A 311 -19.58 -0.43 18.16
N ASP A 312 -19.40 0.79 18.67
CA ASP A 312 -19.31 1.98 17.83
C ASP A 312 -18.18 1.87 16.79
N GLU A 313 -17.02 1.33 17.18
CA GLU A 313 -15.89 1.13 16.25
C GLU A 313 -16.21 0.12 15.15
N LEU A 314 -16.98 -0.93 15.47
CA LEU A 314 -17.42 -1.90 14.47
C LEU A 314 -18.46 -1.30 13.52
N ILE A 315 -19.36 -0.46 14.04
CA ILE A 315 -20.33 0.29 13.25
C ILE A 315 -19.61 1.24 12.29
N ASP A 316 -18.65 2.03 12.78
CA ASP A 316 -17.86 2.95 11.96
C ASP A 316 -17.04 2.21 10.91
N MET A 317 -16.43 1.06 11.26
CA MET A 317 -15.73 0.21 10.31
C MET A 317 -16.67 -0.30 9.21
N ALA A 318 -17.88 -0.72 9.54
CA ALA A 318 -18.86 -1.19 8.57
C ALA A 318 -19.34 -0.05 7.65
N LYS A 319 -19.60 1.14 8.20
CA LYS A 319 -19.97 2.32 7.40
C LYS A 319 -18.84 2.76 6.47
N ALA A 320 -17.60 2.82 6.96
CA ALA A 320 -16.43 3.17 6.17
C ALA A 320 -16.18 2.15 5.05
N THR A 321 -16.35 0.85 5.32
CA THR A 321 -16.27 -0.22 4.32
C THR A 321 -17.29 -0.01 3.19
N TYR A 322 -18.52 0.38 3.53
CA TYR A 322 -19.55 0.67 2.52
C TYR A 322 -19.19 1.88 1.66
N VAL A 323 -18.78 3.00 2.28
CA VAL A 323 -18.37 4.20 1.53
C VAL A 323 -17.20 3.87 0.60
N TYR A 324 -16.17 3.20 1.11
CA TYR A 324 -15.01 2.79 0.32
C TYR A 324 -15.40 1.90 -0.87
N ALA A 325 -16.29 0.92 -0.67
CA ALA A 325 -16.78 0.07 -1.75
C ALA A 325 -17.48 0.89 -2.84
N LYS A 326 -18.36 1.82 -2.43
CA LYS A 326 -19.15 2.65 -3.36
C LYS A 326 -18.33 3.68 -4.11
N THR A 327 -17.36 4.30 -3.45
CA THR A 327 -16.48 5.27 -4.12
C THR A 327 -15.47 4.56 -5.02
N ALA A 328 -15.01 3.35 -4.68
CA ALA A 328 -14.20 2.51 -5.56
C ALA A 328 -14.97 2.07 -6.81
N GLU A 329 -16.22 1.63 -6.65
CA GLU A 329 -17.14 1.30 -7.75
C GLU A 329 -17.32 2.47 -8.71
N ALA A 330 -17.59 3.67 -8.19
CA ALA A 330 -17.75 4.88 -9.00
C ALA A 330 -16.47 5.32 -9.72
N TYR A 331 -15.31 5.21 -9.07
CA TYR A 331 -14.04 5.62 -9.66
C TYR A 331 -13.53 4.65 -10.75
N ILE A 332 -13.63 3.34 -10.52
CA ILE A 332 -13.15 2.31 -11.46
C ILE A 332 -14.13 2.10 -12.61
N GLY A 333 -15.43 2.35 -12.40
CA GLY A 333 -16.45 2.26 -13.45
C GLY A 333 -16.45 3.41 -14.45
N LYS A 334 -15.57 4.41 -14.28
CA LYS A 334 -15.35 5.55 -15.17
C LYS A 334 -14.43 5.16 -16.33
#